data_AF-A0A937KUF9-F1
#
_entry.id   AF-A0A937KUF9-F1
#
_cell.length_a   1.000
_cell.length_b   1.000
_cell.length_c   1.000
_cell.angle_alpha   90.00
_cell.angle_beta   90.00
_cell.angle_gamma   90.00
#
_symmetry.space_group_name_H-M   'P 1'
#
loop_
_entity.id
_entity.type
_entity.pdbx_description
1 polymer ?
#
loop_
_entity_poly.entity_id
_entity_poly.type
_entity_poly.pdbx_seq_one_letter_code
_entity_poly.pdbx_strand_id
1 'polypeptide(L)'
;QIYGADVAGPVFKSIAQNVLTETPYISEISIAQIEDVLGPTNSDQLELPNFLGMQKDDVRTILKNLDVEFQIKGEGIVTQQSEEAGTPITQIDNLELILS
;
A
#
# COMPACT_ATOMS: atom_id res chain seq x y z
N GLN A 1 -1.34 31.16 -50.27
CA GLN A 1 -1.52 30.92 -48.83
C GLN A 1 -0.76 29.66 -48.47
N ILE A 2 0.25 29.81 -47.63
CA ILE A 2 1.17 28.80 -47.07
C ILE A 2 1.85 29.51 -45.89
N TYR A 3 2.35 28.90 -44.82
CA TYR A 3 2.14 27.66 -44.07
C TYR A 3 3.01 27.87 -42.82
N GLY A 4 2.66 27.29 -41.68
CA GLY A 4 3.68 26.91 -40.69
C GLY A 4 3.83 27.79 -39.44
N ALA A 5 3.41 27.16 -38.34
CA ALA A 5 4.13 27.00 -37.08
C ALA A 5 4.19 28.16 -36.07
N ASP A 6 4.01 27.76 -34.80
CA ASP A 6 4.36 28.46 -33.56
C ASP A 6 3.56 29.73 -33.25
N VAL A 7 3.04 30.00 -32.06
CA VAL A 7 3.21 29.46 -30.71
C VAL A 7 2.07 30.09 -29.90
N ALA A 8 1.40 29.35 -29.02
CA ALA A 8 0.79 29.89 -27.79
C ALA A 8 0.19 28.73 -26.99
N GLY A 9 1.06 27.88 -26.46
CA GLY A 9 0.66 27.04 -25.33
C GLY A 9 0.19 27.95 -24.18
N PRO A 10 -0.87 27.59 -23.45
CA PRO A 10 -1.36 28.40 -22.34
C PRO A 10 -0.23 28.63 -21.32
N VAL A 11 0.19 29.88 -21.30
CA VAL A 11 1.05 30.54 -20.33
C VAL A 11 0.37 30.44 -18.97
N PHE A 12 0.92 29.67 -18.03
CA PHE A 12 0.87 29.86 -16.56
C PHE A 12 0.86 28.51 -15.82
N LYS A 13 1.93 28.24 -15.06
CA LYS A 13 1.93 28.42 -13.60
C LYS A 13 3.28 28.01 -13.03
N SER A 14 4.01 29.02 -12.56
CA SER A 14 5.11 28.88 -11.63
C SER A 14 4.65 28.18 -10.36
N ILE A 15 5.36 27.15 -9.89
CA ILE A 15 5.49 26.86 -8.46
C ILE A 15 6.94 26.46 -8.20
N ALA A 16 7.49 27.06 -7.15
CA ALA A 16 8.89 27.19 -6.77
C ALA A 16 9.68 25.87 -6.64
N GLN A 17 10.85 25.83 -7.28
CA GLN A 17 11.99 25.04 -6.82
C GLN A 17 12.72 25.88 -5.77
N ASN A 18 12.63 25.48 -4.51
CA ASN A 18 13.45 25.88 -3.35
C ASN A 18 12.66 25.37 -2.14
N VAL A 19 13.12 24.42 -1.34
CA VAL A 19 14.42 24.38 -0.66
C VAL A 19 14.64 22.97 -0.11
N LEU A 20 15.92 22.57 -0.10
CA LEU A 20 16.47 21.48 0.70
C LEU A 20 15.87 21.44 2.11
N THR A 21 15.77 20.26 2.72
CA THR A 21 16.40 19.91 4.01
C THR A 21 15.80 18.58 4.50
N GLU A 22 16.69 17.58 4.56
CA GLU A 22 16.75 16.47 5.52
C GLU A 22 15.55 15.51 5.63
N THR A 23 15.88 14.23 5.48
CA THR A 23 15.08 13.09 5.91
C THR A 23 14.35 13.35 7.23
N PRO A 24 13.00 13.39 7.26
CA PRO A 24 12.31 13.04 8.47
C PRO A 24 12.22 11.51 8.48
N TYR A 25 12.76 10.90 9.52
CA TYR A 25 12.18 9.67 10.03
C TYR A 25 10.68 9.96 10.24
N ILE A 26 9.83 9.55 9.30
CA ILE A 26 8.37 9.65 9.45
C ILE A 26 7.90 8.38 10.14
N SER A 27 8.21 8.32 11.44
CA SER A 27 7.28 7.77 12.42
C SER A 27 5.98 8.58 12.36
N GLU A 28 4.85 7.89 12.40
CA GLU A 28 3.47 8.43 12.46
C GLU A 28 2.89 8.97 11.14
N ILE A 29 2.55 8.02 10.24
CA ILE A 29 1.59 8.29 9.17
C ILE A 29 0.22 8.51 9.82
N SER A 30 -0.18 9.79 9.91
CA SER A 30 -1.51 10.21 10.32
C SER A 30 -2.54 9.73 9.29
N ILE A 31 -3.53 8.97 9.78
CA ILE A 31 -4.53 8.15 9.09
C ILE A 31 -5.63 8.97 8.36
N ALA A 32 -5.31 10.17 7.87
CA ALA A 32 -6.31 11.13 7.42
C ALA A 32 -6.33 11.40 5.91
N GLN A 33 -5.63 10.61 5.08
CA GLN A 33 -5.59 10.80 3.62
C GLN A 33 -5.90 9.53 2.80
N ILE A 34 -6.59 8.55 3.39
CA ILE A 34 -7.01 7.33 2.65
C ILE A 34 -8.48 7.47 2.19
N GLU A 35 -8.81 8.54 1.46
CA GLU A 35 -10.17 8.68 0.90
C GLU A 35 -10.23 8.97 -0.61
N ASP A 36 -9.12 9.03 -1.35
CA ASP A 36 -9.17 9.32 -2.79
C ASP A 36 -8.41 8.33 -3.68
N VAL A 37 -8.58 7.03 -3.41
CA VAL A 37 -8.17 5.96 -4.37
C VAL A 37 -9.20 4.84 -4.48
N LEU A 38 -10.46 5.08 -4.11
CA LEU A 38 -11.54 4.11 -4.33
C LEU A 38 -12.04 4.21 -5.78
N GLY A 39 -11.21 3.72 -6.71
CA GLY A 39 -11.73 3.20 -7.97
C GLY A 39 -12.68 2.03 -7.71
N PRO A 40 -13.65 1.75 -8.59
CA PRO A 40 -14.61 0.68 -8.38
C PRO A 40 -13.89 -0.66 -8.56
N THR A 41 -13.34 -1.23 -7.49
CA THR A 41 -12.72 -2.55 -7.54
C THR A 41 -13.77 -3.61 -7.21
N ASN A 42 -13.84 -4.57 -8.13
CA ASN A 42 -14.87 -5.60 -8.25
C ASN A 42 -15.10 -6.36 -6.93
N SER A 43 -16.35 -6.37 -6.50
CA SER A 43 -16.81 -6.72 -5.16
C SER A 43 -16.82 -8.22 -4.81
N ASP A 44 -16.05 -9.08 -5.50
CA ASP A 44 -16.22 -10.54 -5.38
C ASP A 44 -14.95 -11.34 -5.10
N GLN A 45 -13.77 -10.70 -4.98
CA GLN A 45 -12.53 -11.40 -4.63
C GLN A 45 -12.01 -10.93 -3.29
N LEU A 46 -12.00 -11.84 -2.31
CA LEU A 46 -11.33 -11.63 -1.04
C LEU A 46 -9.82 -11.57 -1.34
N GLU A 47 -9.20 -10.45 -1.02
CA GLU A 47 -7.77 -10.20 -1.24
C GLU A 47 -7.03 -10.17 0.10
N LEU A 48 -5.74 -10.49 0.06
CA LEU A 48 -4.87 -10.49 1.22
C LEU A 48 -4.60 -9.06 1.71
N PRO A 49 -4.89 -8.73 2.98
CA PRO A 49 -4.55 -7.42 3.51
C PRO A 49 -3.04 -7.31 3.77
N ASN A 50 -2.55 -6.08 3.88
CA ASN A 50 -1.16 -5.80 4.25
C ASN A 50 -0.98 -5.98 5.77
N PHE A 51 -0.14 -6.92 6.19
CA PHE A 51 0.14 -7.21 7.59
C PHE A 51 1.39 -6.52 8.14
N LEU A 52 2.20 -5.87 7.31
CA LEU A 52 3.42 -5.18 7.75
C LEU A 52 3.12 -4.15 8.85
N GLY A 53 3.82 -4.28 9.97
CA GLY A 53 3.65 -3.41 11.15
C GLY A 53 2.49 -3.81 12.07
N MET A 54 1.70 -4.84 11.74
CA MET A 54 0.67 -5.33 12.65
C MET A 54 1.25 -6.24 13.75
N GLN A 55 0.57 -6.27 14.89
CA GLN A 55 0.92 -7.16 15.98
C GLN A 55 0.46 -8.60 15.70
N LYS A 56 1.23 -9.57 16.22
CA LYS A 56 0.97 -11.01 16.09
C LYS A 56 -0.48 -11.42 16.34
N ASP A 57 -1.13 -10.87 17.37
CA ASP A 57 -2.48 -11.29 17.77
C ASP A 57 -3.57 -10.70 16.86
N ASP A 58 -3.39 -9.47 16.37
CA ASP A 58 -4.29 -8.83 15.42
C ASP A 58 -4.28 -9.60 14.09
N VAL A 59 -3.08 -9.90 13.60
CA VAL A 59 -2.84 -10.66 12.37
C VAL A 59 -3.45 -12.06 12.44
N ARG A 60 -3.23 -12.78 13.56
CA ARG A 60 -3.79 -14.11 13.76
C ARG A 60 -5.32 -14.09 13.68
N THR A 61 -5.95 -13.06 14.24
CA THR A 61 -7.41 -12.92 14.25
C THR A 61 -7.94 -12.69 12.83
N ILE A 62 -7.28 -11.81 12.06
CA ILE A 62 -7.66 -11.53 10.68
C ILE A 62 -7.49 -12.78 9.82
N LEU A 63 -6.33 -13.44 9.85
CA LEU A 63 -6.06 -14.62 9.05
C LEU A 63 -7.00 -15.79 9.37
N LYS A 64 -7.36 -15.97 10.64
CA LYS A 64 -8.36 -16.95 11.05
C LYS A 64 -9.73 -16.65 10.46
N ASN A 65 -10.11 -15.37 10.37
CA ASN A 65 -11.39 -14.98 9.76
C ASN A 65 -11.41 -15.16 8.23
N LEU A 66 -10.24 -15.13 7.59
CA LEU A 66 -10.08 -15.34 6.16
C LEU A 66 -9.99 -16.83 5.76
N ASP A 67 -9.96 -17.74 6.73
CA ASP A 67 -9.82 -19.20 6.54
C ASP A 67 -8.60 -19.59 5.69
N VAL A 68 -7.49 -18.87 5.90
CA VAL A 68 -6.21 -19.10 5.19
C VAL A 68 -5.28 -19.91 6.06
N GLU A 69 -4.58 -20.89 5.49
CA GLU A 69 -3.48 -21.55 6.19
C GLU A 69 -2.28 -20.60 6.29
N PHE A 70 -1.75 -20.42 7.51
CA PHE A 70 -0.64 -19.52 7.72
C PHE A 70 0.38 -20.07 8.72
N GLN A 71 1.62 -19.61 8.58
CA GLN A 71 2.73 -19.86 9.48
C GLN A 71 3.34 -18.54 9.95
N ILE A 72 3.38 -18.36 11.26
CA ILE A 72 4.01 -17.19 11.89
C ILE A 72 5.35 -17.63 12.48
N LYS A 73 6.44 -16.98 12.07
CA LYS A 73 7.78 -17.17 12.60
C LYS A 73 8.21 -15.93 13.38
N GLY A 74 8.54 -16.11 14.65
CA GLY A 74 8.97 -15.03 15.54
C GLY A 74 7.87 -14.47 16.45
N GLU A 75 8.18 -13.33 17.06
CA GLU A 75 7.35 -12.62 18.03
C GLU A 75 7.45 -11.11 17.78
N GLY A 76 6.44 -10.35 18.21
CA GLY A 76 6.40 -8.90 18.01
C GLY A 76 5.53 -8.49 16.81
N ILE A 77 6.08 -7.63 15.97
CA ILE A 77 5.39 -7.03 14.82
C ILE A 77 5.78 -7.75 13.54
N VAL A 78 4.85 -7.83 12.58
CA VAL A 78 5.15 -8.40 11.26
C VAL A 78 6.08 -7.47 10.51
N THR A 79 7.24 -7.98 10.13
CA THR A 79 8.22 -7.26 9.31
C THR A 79 8.27 -7.79 7.88
N GLN A 80 7.75 -9.00 7.66
CA GLN A 80 7.69 -9.59 6.33
C GLN A 80 6.48 -10.50 6.17
N GLN A 81 5.92 -10.51 4.96
CA GLN A 81 4.90 -11.44 4.49
C GLN A 81 5.37 -12.10 3.19
N SER A 82 5.07 -13.40 3.01
CA SER A 82 5.49 -14.15 1.82
C SER A 82 4.75 -13.74 0.56
N GLU A 83 3.47 -13.41 0.70
CA GLU A 83 2.60 -12.94 -0.37
C GLU A 83 2.37 -11.44 -0.25
N GLU A 84 2.29 -10.74 -1.36
CA GLU A 84 2.03 -9.30 -1.35
C GLU A 84 0.58 -8.98 -0.97
N ALA A 85 0.35 -7.77 -0.46
CA ALA A 85 -1.00 -7.29 -0.21
C ALA A 85 -1.76 -7.14 -1.55
N GLY A 86 -3.03 -7.51 -1.56
CA GLY A 86 -3.85 -7.56 -2.78
C GLY A 86 -3.83 -8.92 -3.49
N THR A 87 -3.02 -9.89 -3.05
CA THR A 87 -3.07 -11.25 -3.62
C THR A 87 -4.43 -11.89 -3.32
N PRO A 88 -5.15 -12.40 -4.33
CA PRO A 88 -6.42 -13.10 -4.10
C PRO A 88 -6.22 -14.28 -3.16
N ILE A 89 -7.03 -14.39 -2.11
CA ILE A 89 -6.92 -15.46 -1.10
C ILE A 89 -6.99 -16.86 -1.75
N THR A 90 -7.71 -17.00 -2.87
CA THR A 90 -7.82 -18.25 -3.64
C THR A 90 -6.50 -18.75 -4.23
N GLN A 91 -5.48 -17.89 -4.32
CA GLN A 91 -4.14 -18.23 -4.84
C GLN A 91 -3.14 -18.54 -3.72
N ILE A 92 -3.54 -18.39 -2.46
CA ILE A 92 -2.66 -18.52 -1.30
C ILE A 92 -2.91 -19.89 -0.68
N ASP A 93 -1.98 -20.82 -0.92
CA ASP A 93 -2.04 -22.14 -0.30
C ASP A 93 -1.53 -22.10 1.15
N ASN A 94 -0.43 -21.39 1.41
CA ASN A 94 0.13 -21.22 2.76
C ASN A 94 0.87 -19.89 2.88
N LEU A 95 0.38 -19.00 3.73
CA LEU A 95 0.98 -17.69 3.98
C LEU A 95 2.06 -17.78 5.07
N GLU A 96 3.28 -17.32 4.79
CA GLU A 96 4.33 -17.20 5.81
C GLU A 96 4.52 -15.75 6.24
N LEU A 97 4.50 -15.51 7.55
CA LEU A 97 4.74 -14.21 8.16
C LEU A 97 5.95 -14.27 9.09
N ILE A 98 6.85 -13.30 8.96
CA ILE A 98 8.03 -13.15 9.80
C ILE A 98 7.84 -11.94 10.70
N LEU A 99 8.04 -12.17 11.99
CA LEU A 99 7.90 -11.19 13.06
C LEU A 99 9.23 -10.98 13.75
N SER A 100 9.48 -9.75 14.17
CA SER A 100 10.66 -9.34 14.94
C SER A 100 10.33 -8.25 15.96
#